data_AF-A0AAW8JMS5-F1
#
_entry.id   AF-A0AAW8JMS5-F1
#
_cell.length_a   1.000
_cell.length_b   1.000
_cell.length_c   1.000
_cell.angle_alpha   90.00
_cell.angle_beta   90.00
_cell.angle_gamma   90.00
#
_symmetry.space_group_name_H-M   'P 1'
#
loop_
_entity.id
_entity.type
_entity.pdbx_description
1 polymer ?
#
loop_
_entity_poly.entity_id
_entity_poly.type
_entity_poly.pdbx_seq_one_letter_code
_entity_poly.pdbx_strand_id
1 'polypeptide(L)'
;MDSWHKFHLNQLASLIADEFVILYKKYTTHGDHLYAAALITDDDALTTYMMISTEKSKLQEHKGIEWEPNAWVQGLGDDNDTIGIRAFTPLMMKHFEEDIVPLFQQGFDYNIELNKNIKLFEEAMVKAKRDLITKLGDQINDIVFFVSIFGEPEIAINSAKLINNDSQNLRTFLQKNN
;
A
#
# COMPACT_ATOMS: atom_id res chain seq x y z
N MET A 1 -14.52 -8.60 7.09
CA MET A 1 -14.97 -7.30 6.55
C MET A 1 -16.47 -7.22 6.57
N ASP A 2 -16.97 -6.09 7.05
CA ASP A 2 -18.39 -5.71 7.02
C ASP A 2 -18.83 -5.32 5.59
N SER A 3 -20.06 -4.82 5.47
CA SER A 3 -20.64 -4.43 4.19
C SER A 3 -19.93 -3.24 3.54
N TRP A 4 -19.47 -2.27 4.31
CA TRP A 4 -18.86 -1.05 3.79
C TRP A 4 -17.49 -1.35 3.16
N HIS A 5 -16.64 -2.08 3.90
CA HIS A 5 -15.31 -2.45 3.43
C HIS A 5 -15.39 -3.36 2.18
N LYS A 6 -16.32 -4.33 2.17
CA LYS A 6 -16.54 -5.19 1.01
C LYS A 6 -17.00 -4.42 -0.23
N PHE A 7 -17.86 -3.42 -0.05
CA PHE A 7 -18.36 -2.62 -1.15
C PHE A 7 -17.24 -1.79 -1.81
N HIS A 8 -16.36 -1.20 -0.99
CA HIS A 8 -15.30 -0.31 -1.48
C HIS A 8 -14.00 -1.02 -1.88
N LEU A 9 -13.82 -2.30 -1.52
CA LEU A 9 -12.62 -3.09 -1.85
C LEU A 9 -12.21 -3.01 -3.33
N ASN A 10 -13.15 -3.16 -4.26
CA ASN A 10 -12.84 -3.15 -5.69
C ASN A 10 -12.42 -1.75 -6.17
N GLN A 11 -13.05 -0.70 -5.64
CA GLN A 11 -12.69 0.67 -5.97
C GLN A 11 -11.27 0.96 -5.50
N LEU A 12 -10.94 0.59 -4.26
CA LEU A 12 -9.60 0.75 -3.69
C LEU A 12 -8.54 0.01 -4.52
N ALA A 13 -8.79 -1.26 -4.84
CA ALA A 13 -7.88 -2.06 -5.65
C ALA A 13 -7.62 -1.46 -7.05
N SER A 14 -8.65 -0.89 -7.69
CA SER A 14 -8.50 -0.20 -8.97
C SER A 14 -7.63 1.05 -8.84
N LEU A 15 -7.84 1.88 -7.81
CA LEU A 15 -7.01 3.07 -7.57
C LEU A 15 -5.53 2.72 -7.36
N ILE A 16 -5.25 1.68 -6.57
CA ILE A 16 -3.88 1.16 -6.36
C ILE A 16 -3.27 0.73 -7.69
N ALA A 17 -3.98 -0.10 -8.46
CA ALA A 17 -3.46 -0.64 -9.71
C ALA A 17 -3.22 0.46 -10.76
N ASP A 18 -4.13 1.41 -10.88
CA ASP A 18 -4.04 2.48 -11.88
C ASP A 18 -2.88 3.44 -11.55
N GLU A 19 -2.71 3.83 -10.29
CA GLU A 19 -1.55 4.63 -9.86
C GLU A 19 -0.24 3.87 -10.11
N PHE A 20 -0.17 2.59 -9.71
CA PHE A 20 1.01 1.78 -9.93
C PHE A 20 1.36 1.68 -11.42
N VAL A 21 0.39 1.49 -12.32
CA VAL A 21 0.63 1.43 -13.77
C VAL A 21 1.29 2.72 -14.28
N ILE A 22 0.84 3.88 -13.80
CA ILE A 22 1.40 5.17 -14.19
C ILE A 22 2.87 5.26 -13.74
N LEU A 23 3.14 4.93 -12.47
CA LEU A 23 4.48 4.94 -11.91
C LEU A 23 5.40 3.92 -12.60
N TYR A 24 4.94 2.69 -12.77
CA TYR A 24 5.68 1.63 -13.44
C TYR A 24 6.10 2.04 -14.85
N LYS A 25 5.18 2.61 -15.65
CA LYS A 25 5.49 3.12 -17.00
C LYS A 25 6.50 4.25 -16.98
N LYS A 26 6.37 5.20 -16.03
CA LYS A 26 7.30 6.33 -15.88
C LYS A 26 8.75 5.87 -15.72
N TYR A 27 9.00 4.92 -14.83
CA TYR A 27 10.37 4.46 -14.55
C TYR A 27 10.90 3.46 -15.57
N THR A 28 10.07 2.53 -16.05
CA THR A 28 10.50 1.53 -17.04
C THR A 28 10.80 2.13 -18.41
N THR A 29 10.08 3.18 -18.83
CA THR A 29 10.38 3.91 -20.08
C THR A 29 11.76 4.58 -20.04
N HIS A 30 12.34 4.77 -18.85
CA HIS A 30 13.67 5.35 -18.65
C HIS A 30 14.73 4.31 -18.25
N GLY A 31 14.44 3.02 -18.49
CA GLY A 31 15.35 1.90 -18.22
C GLY A 31 15.64 1.71 -16.73
N ASP A 32 14.69 2.08 -15.86
CA ASP A 32 14.73 1.78 -14.43
C ASP A 32 13.68 0.72 -14.10
N HIS A 33 13.84 0.04 -12.97
CA HIS A 33 12.98 -1.06 -12.55
C HIS A 33 12.55 -0.85 -11.11
N LEU A 34 11.23 -0.91 -10.88
CA LEU A 34 10.69 -0.93 -9.53
C LEU A 34 11.02 -2.27 -8.89
N TYR A 35 11.40 -2.28 -7.61
CA TYR A 35 11.53 -3.51 -6.81
C TYR A 35 10.58 -3.54 -5.62
N ALA A 36 9.99 -2.40 -5.24
CA ALA A 36 9.04 -2.31 -4.15
C ALA A 36 7.98 -1.23 -4.35
N ALA A 37 6.80 -1.45 -3.77
CA ALA A 37 5.70 -0.51 -3.63
C ALA A 37 5.06 -0.68 -2.24
N ALA A 38 4.96 0.39 -1.47
CA ALA A 38 4.33 0.41 -0.17
C ALA A 38 3.12 1.34 -0.17
N LEU A 39 2.02 0.90 0.45
CA LEU A 39 0.98 1.81 0.90
C LEU A 39 1.31 2.26 2.31
N ILE A 40 1.53 3.55 2.47
CA ILE A 40 1.76 4.16 3.78
C ILE A 40 0.41 4.62 4.28
N THR A 41 0.06 4.27 5.52
CA THR A 41 -1.12 4.79 6.20
C THR A 41 -0.74 5.47 7.51
N ASP A 42 -1.64 6.29 8.03
CA ASP A 42 -1.55 6.76 9.42
C ASP A 42 -1.78 5.62 10.41
N ASP A 43 -1.62 5.93 11.70
CA ASP A 43 -1.82 5.04 12.84
C ASP A 43 -3.26 4.50 12.94
N ASP A 44 -4.21 5.27 12.41
CA ASP A 44 -5.63 4.93 12.36
C ASP A 44 -6.04 4.16 11.07
N ALA A 45 -5.11 4.00 10.12
CA ALA A 45 -5.35 3.47 8.78
C ALA A 45 -6.54 4.12 8.05
N LEU A 46 -6.66 5.46 8.14
CA LEU A 46 -7.69 6.27 7.51
C LEU A 46 -7.18 6.99 6.26
N THR A 47 -5.94 7.47 6.32
CA THR A 47 -5.27 8.13 5.20
C THR A 47 -4.29 7.18 4.53
N THR A 48 -4.07 7.33 3.22
CA THR A 48 -3.09 6.49 2.53
C THR A 48 -2.42 7.15 1.33
N TYR A 49 -1.16 6.82 1.09
CA TYR A 49 -0.44 7.18 -0.13
C TYR A 49 0.54 6.08 -0.55
N MET A 50 0.91 6.06 -1.83
CA MET A 50 1.85 5.09 -2.36
C MET A 50 3.28 5.65 -2.34
N MET A 51 4.21 4.84 -1.85
CA MET A 51 5.66 5.04 -2.00
C MET A 51 6.21 3.92 -2.88
N ILE A 52 7.13 4.24 -3.77
CA ILE A 52 7.78 3.24 -4.63
C ILE A 52 9.29 3.37 -4.58
N SER A 53 9.95 2.25 -4.85
CA SER A 53 11.40 2.22 -4.91
C SER A 53 11.90 1.48 -6.13
N THR A 54 13.02 1.96 -6.66
CA THR A 54 13.63 1.50 -7.92
C THR A 54 15.06 1.03 -7.72
N GLU A 55 15.55 0.22 -8.66
CA GLU A 55 16.95 -0.23 -8.65
C GLU A 55 17.94 0.93 -8.65
N LYS A 56 17.65 2.04 -9.34
CA LYS A 56 18.50 3.24 -9.29
C LYS A 56 18.46 3.93 -7.94
N SER A 57 17.26 4.22 -7.40
CA SER A 57 17.12 4.87 -6.08
C SER A 57 17.73 4.03 -4.95
N LYS A 58 17.64 2.70 -5.05
CA LYS A 58 18.31 1.72 -4.16
C LYS A 58 19.81 1.94 -4.02
N LEU A 59 20.47 2.30 -5.10
CA LEU A 59 21.92 2.45 -5.14
C LEU A 59 22.38 3.88 -4.82
N GLN A 60 21.52 4.87 -5.09
CA GLN A 60 21.91 6.29 -5.10
C GLN A 60 21.31 7.10 -3.94
N GLU A 61 20.08 6.81 -3.54
CA GLU A 61 19.31 7.66 -2.61
C GLU A 61 19.19 7.03 -1.23
N HIS A 62 18.87 5.74 -1.15
CA HIS A 62 18.56 5.06 0.12
C HIS A 62 19.41 3.79 0.37
N LYS A 63 20.66 3.82 -0.10
CA LYS A 63 21.63 2.75 0.15
C LYS A 63 21.83 2.52 1.66
N GLY A 64 21.69 1.27 2.09
CA GLY A 64 21.75 0.86 3.50
C GLY A 64 20.39 0.85 4.21
N ILE A 65 19.39 1.56 3.67
CA ILE A 65 18.02 1.66 4.19
C ILE A 65 17.01 1.34 3.08
N GLU A 66 17.35 0.36 2.23
CA GLU A 66 16.61 0.09 0.99
C GLU A 66 15.16 -0.35 1.22
N TRP A 67 14.82 -0.79 2.42
CA TRP A 67 13.48 -1.27 2.77
C TRP A 67 12.73 -0.34 3.73
N GLU A 68 13.19 0.91 3.84
CA GLU A 68 12.56 1.97 4.65
C GLU A 68 11.73 2.91 3.76
N PRO A 69 10.39 2.77 3.71
CA PRO A 69 9.56 3.53 2.77
C PRO A 69 9.59 5.04 2.96
N ASN A 70 9.89 5.52 4.16
CA ASN A 70 10.11 6.93 4.48
C ASN A 70 11.27 7.56 3.70
N ALA A 71 12.21 6.75 3.18
CA ALA A 71 13.31 7.20 2.34
C ALA A 71 13.04 7.07 0.82
N TRP A 72 11.86 6.60 0.44
CA TRP A 72 11.52 6.30 -0.95
C TRP A 72 10.89 7.49 -1.70
N VAL A 73 10.67 7.30 -3.00
CA VAL A 73 10.01 8.31 -3.83
C VAL A 73 8.50 8.16 -3.69
N GLN A 74 7.83 9.27 -3.37
CA GLN A 74 6.39 9.34 -3.31
C GLN A 74 5.74 9.23 -4.69
N GLY A 75 4.55 8.60 -4.72
CA GLY A 75 3.73 8.37 -5.90
C GLY A 75 3.18 9.64 -6.56
N LEU A 76 1.91 9.62 -6.98
CA LEU A 76 1.32 10.75 -7.70
C LEU A 76 0.93 11.90 -6.75
N GLY A 77 1.90 12.78 -6.49
CA GLY A 77 1.69 14.17 -6.06
C GLY A 77 1.40 14.40 -4.57
N ASP A 78 2.10 15.38 -3.99
CA ASP A 78 1.91 15.86 -2.61
C ASP A 78 0.62 16.68 -2.40
N ASP A 79 0.07 17.29 -3.46
CA ASP A 79 -0.92 18.38 -3.33
C ASP A 79 -2.30 18.09 -3.94
N ASN A 80 -2.58 16.84 -4.36
CA ASN A 80 -3.85 16.56 -5.04
C ASN A 80 -4.50 15.24 -4.59
N ASP A 81 -5.32 15.33 -3.53
CA ASP A 81 -6.10 14.23 -2.96
C ASP A 81 -7.20 13.67 -3.89
N THR A 82 -7.23 14.08 -5.15
CA THR A 82 -8.23 13.63 -6.14
C THR A 82 -7.72 12.57 -7.10
N ILE A 83 -6.44 12.19 -7.00
CA ILE A 83 -5.79 11.26 -7.93
C ILE A 83 -5.19 10.07 -7.18
N GLY A 84 -5.23 8.90 -7.81
CA GLY A 84 -4.59 7.69 -7.30
C GLY A 84 -5.21 7.22 -5.99
N ILE A 85 -4.40 6.59 -5.15
CA ILE A 85 -4.84 5.98 -3.90
C ILE A 85 -5.36 7.00 -2.89
N ARG A 86 -4.84 8.23 -2.93
CA ARG A 86 -5.28 9.35 -2.06
C ARG A 86 -6.73 9.76 -2.29
N ALA A 87 -7.28 9.50 -3.49
CA ALA A 87 -8.69 9.73 -3.79
C ALA A 87 -9.65 8.88 -2.93
N PHE A 88 -9.13 7.86 -2.24
CA PHE A 88 -9.90 7.04 -1.32
C PHE A 88 -10.02 7.64 0.08
N THR A 89 -9.08 8.52 0.49
CA THR A 89 -9.04 9.11 1.83
C THR A 89 -10.35 9.81 2.21
N PRO A 90 -10.99 10.65 1.35
CA PRO A 90 -12.26 11.29 1.73
C PRO A 90 -13.40 10.29 1.98
N LEU A 91 -13.38 9.12 1.33
CA LEU A 91 -14.39 8.07 1.55
C LEU A 91 -14.17 7.39 2.90
N MET A 92 -12.92 7.07 3.25
CA MET A 92 -12.54 6.53 4.56
C MET A 92 -12.90 7.50 5.69
N MET A 93 -12.51 8.77 5.54
CA MET A 93 -12.80 9.81 6.54
C MET A 93 -14.30 9.98 6.76
N LYS A 94 -15.09 10.02 5.67
CA LYS A 94 -16.54 10.11 5.78
C LYS A 94 -17.14 8.91 6.51
N HIS A 95 -16.72 7.68 6.18
CA HIS A 95 -17.17 6.48 6.87
C HIS A 95 -16.82 6.52 8.36
N PHE A 96 -15.59 6.93 8.68
CA PHE A 96 -15.12 7.06 10.04
C PHE A 96 -15.98 8.06 10.84
N GLU A 97 -16.21 9.25 10.30
CA GLU A 97 -16.99 10.31 10.95
C GLU A 97 -18.47 9.96 11.10
N GLU A 98 -19.10 9.42 10.06
CA GLU A 98 -20.55 9.18 10.03
C GLU A 98 -20.95 7.86 10.72
N ASP A 99 -20.15 6.80 10.58
CA ASP A 99 -20.53 5.45 11.00
C ASP A 99 -19.75 4.96 12.24
N ILE A 100 -18.48 5.36 12.41
CA ILE A 100 -17.61 4.83 13.47
C ILE A 100 -17.61 5.72 14.71
N VAL A 101 -17.41 7.03 14.56
CA VAL A 101 -17.37 7.99 15.68
C VAL A 101 -18.60 7.89 16.61
N PRO A 102 -19.85 7.75 16.09
CA PRO A 102 -21.02 7.57 16.96
C PRO A 102 -20.98 6.33 17.85
N LEU A 103 -20.22 5.29 17.47
CA LEU A 103 -20.09 4.06 18.24
C LEU A 103 -19.18 4.21 19.45
N PHE A 104 -18.27 5.20 19.46
CA PHE A 104 -17.39 5.43 20.62
C PHE A 104 -18.16 5.74 21.90
N GLN A 105 -19.32 6.40 21.79
CA GLN A 105 -20.19 6.67 22.93
C GLN A 105 -20.78 5.39 23.56
N GLN A 106 -20.67 4.25 22.88
CA GLN A 106 -21.22 2.95 23.27
C GLN A 106 -20.13 1.97 23.75
N GLY A 107 -18.89 2.43 23.96
CA GLY A 107 -17.78 1.58 24.40
C GLY A 107 -17.19 0.71 23.29
N PHE A 108 -17.28 1.17 22.03
CA PHE A 108 -16.70 0.50 20.87
C PHE A 108 -15.17 0.37 21.00
N ASP A 109 -14.63 -0.81 20.70
CA ASP A 109 -13.20 -1.05 20.66
C ASP A 109 -12.62 -0.59 19.32
N TYR A 110 -11.90 0.53 19.36
CA TYR A 110 -11.24 1.15 18.21
C TYR A 110 -10.34 0.16 17.44
N ASN A 111 -9.67 -0.76 18.15
CA ASN A 111 -8.79 -1.73 17.51
C ASN A 111 -9.53 -2.66 16.53
N ILE A 112 -10.83 -2.88 16.73
CA ILE A 112 -11.63 -3.67 15.80
C ILE A 112 -11.71 -2.95 14.45
N GLU A 113 -11.88 -1.63 14.45
CA GLU A 113 -11.98 -0.85 13.22
C GLU A 113 -10.65 -0.71 12.52
N LEU A 114 -9.58 -0.38 13.26
CA LEU A 114 -8.22 -0.36 12.74
C LEU A 114 -7.86 -1.66 12.00
N ASN A 115 -8.18 -2.82 12.61
CA ASN A 115 -7.93 -4.12 11.98
C ASN A 115 -8.74 -4.35 10.70
N LYS A 116 -9.95 -3.80 10.59
CA LYS A 116 -10.73 -3.88 9.34
C LYS A 116 -10.15 -2.98 8.26
N ASN A 117 -9.70 -1.77 8.62
CA ASN A 117 -9.06 -0.83 7.72
C ASN A 117 -7.78 -1.42 7.12
N ILE A 118 -6.90 -1.94 7.98
CA ILE A 118 -5.67 -2.64 7.56
C ILE A 118 -6.02 -3.79 6.60
N LYS A 119 -6.99 -4.63 6.98
CA LYS A 119 -7.43 -5.75 6.15
C LYS A 119 -7.98 -5.32 4.79
N LEU A 120 -8.67 -4.18 4.71
CA LEU A 120 -9.14 -3.61 3.46
C LEU A 120 -7.96 -3.23 2.54
N PHE A 121 -6.93 -2.56 3.06
CA PHE A 121 -5.73 -2.25 2.28
C PHE A 121 -4.97 -3.50 1.84
N GLU A 122 -4.82 -4.48 2.73
CA GLU A 122 -4.18 -5.76 2.42
C GLU A 122 -4.93 -6.51 1.30
N GLU A 123 -6.24 -6.69 1.42
CA GLU A 123 -7.03 -7.39 0.41
C GLU A 123 -7.09 -6.61 -0.91
N ALA A 124 -7.12 -5.27 -0.85
CA ALA A 124 -7.07 -4.44 -2.04
C ALA A 124 -5.72 -4.55 -2.75
N MET A 125 -4.61 -4.59 -2.01
CA MET A 125 -3.26 -4.81 -2.56
C MET A 125 -3.11 -6.21 -3.17
N VAL A 126 -3.64 -7.26 -2.54
CA VAL A 126 -3.67 -8.62 -3.12
C VAL A 126 -4.39 -8.60 -4.47
N LYS A 127 -5.57 -7.96 -4.53
CA LYS A 127 -6.36 -7.86 -5.75
C LYS A 127 -5.64 -7.03 -6.81
N ALA A 128 -5.12 -5.86 -6.44
CA ALA A 128 -4.39 -4.97 -7.34
C ALA A 128 -3.16 -5.67 -7.93
N LYS A 129 -2.35 -6.35 -7.10
CA LYS A 129 -1.15 -7.07 -7.58
C LYS A 129 -1.53 -8.17 -8.58
N ARG A 130 -2.60 -8.93 -8.33
CA ARG A 130 -3.09 -9.95 -9.29
C ARG A 130 -3.51 -9.32 -10.62
N ASP A 131 -4.23 -8.21 -10.57
CA ASP A 131 -4.66 -7.48 -11.76
C ASP A 131 -3.45 -6.91 -12.52
N LEU A 132 -2.44 -6.42 -11.81
CA LEU A 132 -1.19 -5.91 -12.38
C LEU A 132 -0.36 -7.00 -13.06
N ILE A 133 -0.24 -8.19 -12.47
CA ILE A 133 0.43 -9.34 -13.10
C ILE A 133 -0.26 -9.68 -14.43
N THR A 134 -1.60 -9.66 -14.44
CA THR A 134 -2.39 -9.92 -15.64
C THR A 134 -2.21 -8.83 -16.71
N LYS A 135 -2.14 -7.56 -16.30
CA LYS A 135 -2.04 -6.40 -17.21
C LYS A 135 -0.61 -6.16 -17.73
N LEU A 136 0.40 -6.36 -16.90
CA LEU A 136 1.78 -5.96 -17.16
C LEU A 136 2.72 -7.14 -17.38
N GLY A 137 2.41 -8.33 -16.86
CA GLY A 137 3.22 -9.55 -17.00
C GLY A 137 3.86 -10.04 -15.70
N ASP A 138 4.49 -11.20 -15.77
CA ASP A 138 5.00 -11.94 -14.61
C ASP A 138 6.11 -11.23 -13.84
N GLN A 139 6.81 -10.26 -14.43
CA GLN A 139 7.85 -9.49 -13.75
C GLN A 139 7.31 -8.71 -12.55
N ILE A 140 5.99 -8.47 -12.47
CA ILE A 140 5.36 -7.86 -11.29
C ILE A 140 5.48 -8.75 -10.05
N ASN A 141 5.67 -10.08 -10.22
CA ASN A 141 5.90 -10.98 -9.08
C ASN A 141 7.18 -10.63 -8.30
N ASP A 142 8.20 -10.11 -8.98
CA ASP A 142 9.47 -9.73 -8.35
C ASP A 142 9.41 -8.41 -7.57
N ILE A 143 8.34 -7.63 -7.74
CA ILE A 143 8.13 -6.36 -7.03
C ILE A 143 7.41 -6.65 -5.72
N VAL A 144 7.94 -6.17 -4.59
CA VAL A 144 7.36 -6.42 -3.27
C VAL A 144 6.32 -5.35 -2.94
N PHE A 145 5.10 -5.77 -2.64
CA PHE A 145 3.96 -4.94 -2.28
C PHE A 145 3.63 -5.12 -0.80
N PHE A 146 3.47 -4.05 -0.02
CA PHE A 146 3.08 -4.16 1.39
C PHE A 146 2.38 -2.90 1.91
N VAL A 147 1.76 -3.02 3.08
CA VAL A 147 1.16 -1.92 3.83
C VAL A 147 2.09 -1.55 4.98
N SER A 148 2.30 -0.27 5.25
CA SER A 148 3.20 0.21 6.30
C SER A 148 2.52 1.27 7.15
N ILE A 149 2.60 1.08 8.47
CA ILE A 149 2.25 2.06 9.49
C ILE A 149 3.52 2.37 10.26
N PHE A 150 3.79 3.65 10.50
CA PHE A 150 4.99 4.06 11.22
C PHE A 150 4.99 3.50 12.64
N GLY A 151 6.09 2.85 13.04
CA GLY A 151 6.20 2.21 14.36
C GLY A 151 5.63 0.79 14.45
N GLU A 152 4.99 0.28 13.40
CA GLU A 152 4.34 -1.04 13.37
C GLU A 152 4.96 -1.96 12.30
N PRO A 153 6.21 -2.46 12.50
CA PRO A 153 6.93 -3.25 11.50
C PRO A 153 6.23 -4.58 11.17
N GLU A 154 5.50 -5.16 12.13
CA GLU A 154 4.76 -6.41 11.94
C GLU A 154 3.67 -6.30 10.85
N ILE A 155 3.05 -5.13 10.69
CA ILE A 155 2.06 -4.89 9.62
C ILE A 155 2.73 -4.99 8.25
N ALA A 156 3.93 -4.40 8.10
CA ALA A 156 4.69 -4.48 6.85
C ALA A 156 5.12 -5.92 6.54
N ILE A 157 5.61 -6.65 7.55
CA ILE A 157 6.06 -8.04 7.39
C ILE A 157 4.88 -8.95 7.00
N ASN A 158 3.75 -8.85 7.72
CA ASN A 158 2.61 -9.75 7.52
C ASN A 158 1.88 -9.44 6.21
N SER A 159 1.67 -8.17 5.88
CA SER A 159 1.09 -7.78 4.61
C SER A 159 1.98 -8.20 3.43
N ALA A 160 3.31 -8.05 3.53
CA ALA A 160 4.22 -8.52 2.48
C ALA A 160 4.12 -10.04 2.25
N LYS A 161 4.04 -10.85 3.30
CA LYS A 161 3.84 -12.30 3.18
C LYS A 161 2.50 -12.66 2.54
N LEU A 162 1.47 -11.87 2.83
CA LEU A 162 0.12 -12.09 2.30
C LEU A 162 0.00 -11.73 0.82
N ILE A 163 0.60 -10.60 0.41
CA ILE A 163 0.39 -10.01 -0.93
C ILE A 163 1.29 -10.65 -1.98
N ASN A 164 2.51 -11.06 -1.61
CA ASN A 164 3.55 -11.41 -2.56
C ASN A 164 3.75 -12.91 -2.71
N ASN A 165 4.00 -13.35 -3.96
CA ASN A 165 4.60 -14.65 -4.21
C ASN A 165 6.06 -14.66 -3.77
N ASP A 166 6.62 -15.86 -3.54
CA ASP A 166 8.02 -16.01 -3.20
C ASP A 166 8.93 -15.45 -4.31
N SER A 167 9.81 -14.54 -3.94
CA SER A 167 10.76 -13.88 -4.83
C SER A 167 12.03 -13.52 -4.06
N GLN A 168 13.12 -13.26 -4.77
CA GLN A 168 14.37 -12.87 -4.12
C GLN A 168 14.22 -11.53 -3.36
N ASN A 169 13.44 -10.60 -3.91
CA ASN A 169 13.16 -9.32 -3.27
C ASN A 169 12.33 -9.51 -2.00
N LEU A 170 11.30 -10.38 -2.01
CA LEU A 170 10.54 -10.68 -0.81
C LEU A 170 11.42 -11.31 0.29
N ARG A 171 12.27 -12.28 -0.06
CA ARG A 171 13.19 -12.89 0.90
C ARG A 171 14.15 -11.87 1.51
N THR A 172 14.65 -10.95 0.68
CA THR A 172 15.56 -9.88 1.14
C THR A 172 14.84 -8.91 2.07
N PHE A 173 13.61 -8.50 1.74
CA PHE A 173 12.77 -7.67 2.60
C PHE A 173 12.56 -8.31 3.97
N LEU A 174 12.15 -9.59 4.00
CA LEU A 174 11.89 -10.31 5.24
C LEU A 174 13.16 -10.51 6.09
N GLN A 175 14.32 -10.73 5.46
CA GLN A 175 15.59 -10.85 6.19
C GLN A 175 16.03 -9.56 6.86
N LYS A 176 15.74 -8.41 6.25
CA LYS A 176 16.13 -7.10 6.79
C LYS A 176 15.14 -6.54 7.83
N ASN A 177 13.93 -7.09 7.91
CA ASN A 177 12.88 -6.64 8.82
C ASN A 177 12.52 -7.68 9.90
N ASN A 178 13.28 -8.79 10.00
CA ASN A 178 13.16 -9.78 11.07
C ASN A 178 14.06 -9.46 12.28
#